data_AF-A0A9D4NE60-F1
#
_entry.id   AF-A0A9D4NE60-F1
#
_cell.length_a   1.000
_cell.length_b   1.000
_cell.length_c   1.000
_cell.angle_alpha   90.00
_cell.angle_beta   90.00
_cell.angle_gamma   90.00
#
_symmetry.space_group_name_H-M   'P 1'
#
loop_
_entity.id
_entity.type
_entity.pdbx_description
1 polymer ?
#
loop_
_entity_poly.entity_id
_entity_poly.type
_entity_poly.pdbx_seq_one_letter_code
_entity_poly.pdbx_strand_id
1 'polypeptide(L)'
;MINYPSKLRGNPPSDKRSHSERDVLQVIQDRSDQYKPLTIAKIISEHSFGKPLGNFDYVCEQKALEIVNKFRTELKNVHATIQERKSKRPIRYDYMDPILIPNSISIYRKHGNVLNIELQ
;
A
#
# COMPACT_ATOMS: atom_id res chain seq x y z
N MET A 1 10.04 9.26 -12.73
CA MET A 1 8.88 8.40 -12.45
C MET A 1 7.72 8.95 -13.27
N ILE A 2 7.38 8.31 -14.39
CA ILE A 2 6.34 8.82 -15.33
C ILE A 2 4.94 8.40 -14.86
N ASN A 3 4.81 7.21 -14.26
CA ASN A 3 3.51 6.64 -13.88
C ASN A 3 2.84 7.34 -12.68
N TYR A 4 3.63 7.97 -11.79
CA TYR A 4 3.12 8.64 -10.60
C TYR A 4 4.01 9.84 -10.22
N PRO A 5 4.03 10.93 -11.00
CA PRO A 5 4.80 12.11 -10.64
C PRO A 5 4.24 12.71 -9.35
N SER A 6 5.06 12.86 -8.31
CA SER A 6 4.59 13.41 -7.02
C SER A 6 4.28 14.92 -7.07
N LYS A 7 4.70 15.60 -8.15
CA LYS A 7 4.49 17.03 -8.44
C LYS A 7 4.75 17.24 -9.93
N LEU A 8 4.04 18.16 -10.56
CA LEU A 8 4.29 18.62 -11.93
C LEU A 8 4.73 20.09 -11.87
N ARG A 9 5.61 20.50 -12.78
CA ARG A 9 6.11 21.87 -12.88
C ARG A 9 5.27 22.66 -13.89
N GLY A 10 4.99 23.92 -13.58
CA GLY A 10 4.20 24.80 -14.45
C GLY A 10 2.69 24.61 -14.30
N ASN A 11 1.95 25.18 -15.24
CA ASN A 11 0.49 25.16 -15.22
C ASN A 11 -0.05 24.01 -16.07
N PRO A 12 -1.21 23.44 -15.72
CA PRO A 12 -1.93 22.54 -16.60
C PRO A 12 -2.17 23.19 -17.97
N PRO A 13 -2.05 22.44 -19.08
CA PRO A 13 -2.37 22.96 -20.41
C PRO A 13 -3.80 23.52 -20.45
N SER A 14 -3.94 24.75 -20.95
CA SER A 14 -5.23 25.45 -21.06
C SER A 14 -5.91 25.27 -22.41
N ASP A 15 -5.22 24.66 -23.38
CA ASP A 15 -5.72 24.39 -24.72
C ASP A 15 -5.44 22.95 -25.16
N LYS A 16 -5.97 22.56 -26.32
CA LYS A 16 -5.83 21.22 -26.89
C LYS A 16 -4.69 21.11 -27.91
N ARG A 17 -3.70 22.02 -27.87
CA ARG A 17 -2.57 21.95 -28.80
C ARG A 17 -1.77 20.67 -28.54
N SER A 18 -1.17 20.15 -29.60
CA SER A 18 -0.31 18.97 -29.49
C SER A 18 0.97 19.35 -28.74
N HIS A 19 1.27 18.59 -27.68
CA HIS A 19 2.52 18.68 -26.94
C HIS A 19 3.45 17.54 -27.37
N SER A 20 4.74 17.84 -27.46
CA SER A 20 5.78 16.85 -27.73
C SER A 20 6.19 16.09 -26.47
N GLU A 21 6.90 14.98 -26.63
CA GLU A 21 7.49 14.25 -25.50
C GLU A 21 8.43 15.15 -24.67
N ARG A 22 9.16 16.08 -25.31
CA ARG A 22 10.04 17.02 -24.62
C ARG A 22 9.26 17.94 -23.69
N ASP A 23 8.07 18.40 -24.11
CA ASP A 23 7.22 19.26 -23.29
C ASP A 23 6.73 18.50 -22.04
N VAL A 24 6.39 17.21 -22.19
CA VAL A 24 6.02 16.35 -21.06
C VAL A 24 7.20 16.16 -20.10
N LEU A 25 8.40 15.90 -20.63
CA LEU A 25 9.60 15.70 -19.81
C LEU A 25 10.03 16.97 -19.06
N GLN A 26 9.77 18.17 -19.60
CA GLN A 26 10.03 19.44 -18.91
C GLN A 26 9.09 19.68 -17.72
N VAL A 27 7.87 19.17 -17.80
CA VAL A 27 6.84 19.30 -16.75
C VAL A 27 7.06 18.27 -15.63
N ILE A 28 7.61 17.10 -15.96
CA ILE A 28 7.98 16.09 -14.96
C ILE A 28 9.20 16.57 -14.16
N GLN A 29 9.24 16.23 -12.87
CA GLN A 29 10.36 16.58 -11.98
C GLN A 29 11.72 16.10 -12.51
N ASP A 30 12.78 16.86 -12.22
CA ASP A 30 14.15 16.37 -12.44
C ASP A 30 14.44 15.12 -11.61
N ARG A 31 15.44 14.34 -12.06
CA ARG A 31 15.83 13.09 -11.39
C ARG A 31 16.15 13.29 -9.90
N SER A 32 16.83 14.38 -9.54
CA SER A 32 17.18 14.73 -8.15
C SER A 32 15.94 14.90 -7.25
N ASP A 33 14.88 15.51 -7.77
CA ASP A 33 13.64 15.77 -7.05
C ASP A 33 12.80 14.51 -6.81
N GLN A 34 12.98 13.48 -7.65
CA GLN A 34 12.20 12.23 -7.58
C GLN A 34 12.67 11.29 -6.46
N TYR A 35 13.92 11.39 -6.02
CA TYR A 35 14.49 10.45 -5.04
C TYR A 35 13.77 10.49 -3.68
N LYS A 36 13.43 11.69 -3.20
CA LYS A 36 12.76 11.85 -1.88
C LYS A 36 11.40 11.14 -1.85
N PRO A 37 10.45 11.45 -2.77
CA PRO A 37 9.18 10.72 -2.87
C PRO A 37 9.34 9.22 -3.04
N LEU A 38 10.28 8.76 -3.87
CA LEU A 38 10.55 7.33 -4.09
C LEU A 38 11.03 6.64 -2.81
N THR A 39 11.92 7.30 -2.07
CA THR A 39 12.44 6.79 -0.79
C THR A 39 11.33 6.70 0.24
N ILE A 40 10.50 7.74 0.35
CA ILE A 40 9.34 7.75 1.25
C ILE A 40 8.38 6.62 0.87
N ALA A 41 8.00 6.52 -0.40
CA ALA A 41 7.11 5.47 -0.91
C ALA A 41 7.65 4.08 -0.60
N LYS A 42 8.97 3.86 -0.76
CA LYS A 42 9.61 2.60 -0.38
C LYS A 42 9.48 2.33 1.11
N ILE A 43 9.82 3.30 1.96
CA ILE A 43 9.77 3.13 3.43
C ILE A 43 8.35 2.83 3.92
N ILE A 44 7.33 3.54 3.41
CA ILE A 44 5.94 3.32 3.85
C ILE A 44 5.29 2.08 3.23
N SER A 45 5.83 1.58 2.11
CA SER A 45 5.35 0.35 1.44
C SER A 45 6.07 -0.91 1.93
N GLU A 46 7.19 -0.77 2.65
CA GLU A 46 7.79 -1.89 3.36
C GLU A 46 6.73 -2.46 4.32
N HIS A 47 6.51 -3.78 4.25
CA HIS A 47 5.38 -4.42 4.90
C HIS A 47 5.29 -4.03 6.37
N SER A 48 4.11 -3.55 6.75
CA SER A 48 3.77 -3.19 8.11
C SER A 48 4.09 -4.33 9.07
N PHE A 49 4.82 -4.00 10.14
CA PHE A 49 5.04 -4.93 11.24
C PHE A 49 3.73 -5.08 11.99
N GLY A 50 3.10 -6.24 11.88
CA GLY A 50 1.81 -6.48 12.50
C GLY A 50 1.34 -7.91 12.32
N LYS A 51 0.37 -8.31 13.15
CA LYS A 51 -0.31 -9.58 12.99
C LYS A 51 -1.30 -9.46 11.81
N PRO A 52 -1.42 -10.50 10.96
CA PRO A 52 -2.41 -10.53 9.89
C PRO A 52 -3.83 -10.33 10.40
N LEU A 53 -4.71 -9.88 9.50
CA LEU A 53 -6.11 -9.63 9.81
C LEU A 53 -6.77 -10.87 10.46
N GLY A 54 -7.46 -10.67 11.58
CA GLY A 54 -8.13 -11.76 12.31
C GLY A 54 -7.25 -12.50 13.33
N ASN A 55 -5.99 -12.11 13.50
CA ASN A 55 -5.12 -12.64 14.55
C ASN A 55 -5.20 -11.79 15.83
N PHE A 56 -6.22 -12.07 16.65
CA PHE A 56 -6.45 -11.44 17.96
C PHE A 56 -5.95 -12.36 19.10
N ASP A 57 -5.06 -11.87 19.96
CA ASP A 57 -4.44 -12.67 21.04
C ASP A 57 -5.21 -12.65 22.36
N TYR A 58 -6.09 -11.66 22.53
CA TYR A 58 -6.72 -11.32 23.82
C TYR A 58 -8.17 -11.82 23.94
N VAL A 59 -8.61 -12.68 23.02
CA VAL A 59 -9.98 -13.20 23.00
C VAL A 59 -10.04 -14.45 23.88
N CYS A 60 -10.53 -14.29 25.11
CA CYS A 60 -10.60 -15.37 26.10
C CYS A 60 -12.03 -15.92 26.30
N GLU A 61 -13.06 -15.17 25.93
CA GLU A 61 -14.46 -15.61 26.08
C GLU A 61 -14.85 -16.60 24.98
N GLN A 62 -15.47 -17.73 25.36
CA GLN A 62 -15.83 -18.81 24.44
C GLN A 62 -16.73 -18.34 23.29
N LYS A 63 -17.75 -17.51 23.57
CA LYS A 63 -18.64 -16.95 22.55
C LYS A 63 -17.89 -16.05 21.57
N ALA A 64 -16.95 -15.25 22.07
CA ALA A 64 -16.14 -14.39 21.23
C ALA A 64 -15.16 -15.21 20.36
N LEU A 65 -14.61 -16.31 20.89
CA LEU A 65 -13.78 -17.24 20.13
C LEU A 65 -14.53 -17.86 18.94
N GLU A 66 -15.80 -18.25 19.12
CA GLU A 66 -16.64 -18.78 18.03
C GLU A 66 -16.80 -17.77 16.90
N ILE A 67 -17.08 -16.50 17.24
CA ILE A 67 -17.23 -15.41 16.27
C ILE A 67 -15.90 -15.17 15.53
N VAL A 68 -14.78 -15.12 16.25
CA VAL A 68 -13.46 -14.91 15.65
C VAL A 68 -13.07 -16.09 14.74
N ASN A 69 -13.40 -17.31 15.12
CA ASN A 69 -13.13 -18.49 14.28
C ASN A 69 -13.97 -18.49 13.02
N LYS A 70 -15.23 -18.05 13.09
CA LYS A 70 -16.07 -17.82 11.90
C LYS A 70 -15.42 -16.77 11.00
N PHE A 71 -15.01 -15.63 11.57
CA PHE A 71 -14.33 -14.56 10.83
C PHE A 71 -13.05 -15.06 10.13
N ARG A 72 -12.20 -15.83 10.83
CA ARG A 72 -10.99 -16.44 10.25
C ARG A 72 -11.30 -17.40 9.11
N THR A 73 -12.40 -18.15 9.21
CA THR A 73 -12.84 -19.06 8.14
C THR A 73 -13.24 -18.27 6.89
N GLU A 74 -14.02 -17.20 7.05
CA GLU A 74 -14.38 -16.33 5.93
C GLU A 74 -13.15 -15.69 5.27
N LEU A 75 -12.17 -15.24 6.06
CA LEU A 75 -10.90 -14.71 5.52
C LEU A 75 -10.12 -15.75 4.71
N LYS A 76 -10.13 -17.02 5.12
CA LYS A 76 -9.51 -18.12 4.33
C LYS A 76 -10.23 -18.33 2.99
N ASN A 77 -11.56 -18.26 2.98
CA ASN A 77 -12.35 -18.38 1.74
C ASN A 77 -12.04 -17.21 0.78
N VAL A 78 -11.94 -15.99 1.31
CA VAL A 78 -11.56 -14.80 0.55
C VAL A 78 -10.15 -14.95 -0.03
N HIS A 79 -9.18 -15.38 0.79
CA HIS A 79 -7.83 -15.66 0.33
C HIS A 79 -7.81 -16.67 -0.82
N ALA A 80 -8.49 -17.81 -0.68
CA ALA A 80 -8.56 -18.82 -1.74
C ALA A 80 -9.14 -18.25 -3.05
N THR A 81 -10.21 -17.46 -2.95
CA THR A 81 -10.81 -16.77 -4.09
C THR A 81 -9.84 -15.80 -4.76
N ILE A 82 -9.05 -15.07 -3.97
CA ILE A 82 -8.01 -14.16 -4.50
C ILE A 82 -6.92 -14.95 -5.20
N GLN A 83 -6.43 -16.06 -4.63
CA GLN A 83 -5.41 -16.90 -5.26
C GLN A 83 -5.88 -17.49 -6.59
N GLU A 84 -7.13 -17.94 -6.66
CA GLU A 84 -7.73 -18.43 -7.90
C GLU A 84 -7.84 -17.32 -8.97
N ARG A 85 -8.20 -16.09 -8.57
CA ARG A 85 -8.23 -14.95 -9.50
C ARG A 85 -6.85 -14.52 -9.94
N LYS A 86 -5.85 -14.58 -9.05
CA LYS A 86 -4.46 -14.23 -9.33
C LYS A 86 -3.83 -15.14 -10.37
N SER A 87 -4.16 -16.44 -10.37
CA SER A 87 -3.62 -17.38 -11.37
C SER A 87 -4.12 -17.10 -12.79
N LYS A 88 -5.27 -16.44 -12.92
CA LYS A 88 -5.91 -16.12 -14.21
C LYS A 88 -5.52 -14.74 -14.77
N ARG A 89 -4.81 -13.90 -14.01
CA ARG A 89 -4.49 -12.52 -14.41
C ARG A 89 -3.01 -12.37 -14.80
N PRO A 90 -2.70 -11.57 -15.84
CA PRO A 90 -1.32 -11.27 -16.22
C PRO A 90 -0.60 -10.39 -15.17
N ILE A 91 -1.35 -9.51 -14.50
CA ILE A 91 -0.85 -8.66 -13.41
C ILE A 91 -1.56 -9.07 -12.12
N ARG A 92 -0.75 -9.45 -11.12
CA ARG A 92 -1.24 -9.88 -9.80
C ARG A 92 -1.63 -8.68 -8.95
N TYR A 93 -2.68 -8.83 -8.15
CA TYR A 93 -3.14 -7.81 -7.21
C TYR A 93 -3.20 -8.42 -5.81
N ASP A 94 -2.19 -8.11 -4.99
CA ASP A 94 -1.94 -8.80 -3.73
C ASP A 94 -2.32 -7.95 -2.52
N TYR A 95 -2.53 -6.64 -2.71
CA TYR A 95 -2.74 -5.67 -1.65
C TYR A 95 -3.97 -5.91 -0.76
N MET A 96 -4.93 -6.71 -1.21
CA MET A 96 -6.16 -7.03 -0.48
C MET A 96 -6.23 -8.49 0.00
N ASP A 97 -5.10 -9.21 -0.06
CA ASP A 97 -5.03 -10.56 0.50
C ASP A 97 -5.07 -10.49 2.04
N PRO A 98 -6.03 -11.14 2.73
CA PRO A 98 -6.14 -11.12 4.19
C PRO A 98 -4.86 -11.52 4.93
N ILE A 99 -3.99 -12.32 4.31
CA ILE A 99 -2.71 -12.73 4.90
C ILE A 99 -1.70 -11.56 4.94
N LEU A 100 -1.83 -10.60 4.03
CA LEU A 100 -0.93 -9.45 3.89
C LEU A 100 -1.48 -8.18 4.57
N ILE A 101 -2.77 -8.15 4.93
CA ILE A 101 -3.40 -7.01 5.60
C ILE A 101 -3.10 -7.07 7.11
N PRO A 102 -2.46 -6.05 7.70
CA PRO A 102 -2.27 -5.98 9.15
C PRO A 102 -3.59 -5.64 9.87
N ASN A 103 -3.74 -6.12 11.10
CA ASN A 103 -4.90 -5.80 11.96
C ASN A 103 -5.01 -4.31 12.35
N SER A 104 -3.90 -3.57 12.28
CA SER A 104 -3.81 -2.16 12.69
C SER A 104 -2.89 -1.38 11.74
N ILE A 105 -3.01 -0.06 11.79
CA ILE A 105 -2.11 0.83 11.05
C ILE A 105 -0.79 0.94 11.85
N SER A 106 0.21 0.18 11.40
CA SER A 106 1.55 0.13 12.03
C SER A 106 2.63 0.18 10.94
N ILE A 107 3.06 1.37 10.54
CA ILE A 107 4.05 1.58 9.48
C ILE A 107 5.32 2.16 10.10
N TYR A 108 6.28 1.30 10.49
CA TYR A 108 7.60 1.71 11.00
C TYR A 108 8.66 0.67 10.65
N ARG A 109 9.95 1.01 10.73
CA ARG A 109 11.08 0.12 10.38
C ARG A 109 11.63 -0.59 11.61
N LYS A 110 11.90 -1.91 11.56
CA LYS A 110 12.48 -2.70 12.69
C LYS A 110 13.96 -2.40 12.98
N HIS A 111 14.68 -1.69 12.10
CA HIS A 111 16.09 -1.35 12.33
C HIS A 111 16.35 0.16 12.11
N GLY A 112 16.62 0.84 13.23
CA GLY A 112 17.18 2.19 13.28
C GLY A 112 16.15 3.27 13.65
N ASN A 113 16.21 3.69 14.92
CA ASN A 113 15.61 4.90 15.52
C ASN A 113 14.12 5.16 15.25
N VAL A 114 13.34 5.01 16.32
CA VAL A 114 11.91 5.32 16.40
C VAL A 114 11.68 6.77 15.97
N LEU A 115 11.02 6.96 14.83
CA LEU A 115 10.40 8.25 14.47
C LEU A 115 8.95 8.20 14.99
N ASN A 116 8.74 8.76 16.18
CA ASN A 116 7.40 9.08 16.66
C ASN A 116 6.86 10.22 15.79
N ILE A 117 5.87 9.93 14.96
CA ILE A 117 5.08 10.97 14.30
C ILE A 117 3.85 11.17 15.17
N GLU A 118 3.93 12.11 16.12
CA GLU A 118 2.75 12.64 16.78
C GLU A 118 1.99 13.50 15.76
N LEU A 119 0.73 13.16 15.52
CA LEU A 119 -0.20 13.99 14.76
C LEU A 119 -0.67 15.12 15.69
N GLN A 120 -0.24 16.35 15.41
CA GLN A 120 -0.83 17.58 15.97
C GLN A 120 -2.12 17.95 15.24
#